data_AF-A0A7W0JHC6-F1
#
_entry.id   AF-A0A7W0JHC6-F1
#
_cell.length_a   1.000
_cell.length_b   1.000
_cell.length_c   1.000
_cell.angle_alpha   90.00
_cell.angle_beta   90.00
_cell.angle_gamma   90.00
#
_symmetry.space_group_name_H-M   'P 1'
#
loop_
_entity.id
_entity.type
_entity.pdbx_description
1 polymer ?
#
loop_
_entity_poly.entity_id
_entity_poly.type
_entity_poly.pdbx_seq_one_letter_code
_entity_poly.pdbx_strand_id
1 'polypeptide(L)'
;MELLLLALGSCTAVDVVSILRKKRERVTDYRVEVSGERREEHPRAYTRMLVRHVVRGHNISEKAVAAAIELSEMKYCSVAATLRPGVELLTSYEIIEESGQEEA
;
A
#
# COMPACT_ATOMS: atom_id res chain seq x y z
N MET A 1 13.03 -10.83 -8.88
CA MET A 1 12.60 -9.78 -9.82
C MET A 1 11.75 -8.80 -9.03
N GLU A 2 12.40 -7.80 -8.45
CA GLU A 2 11.78 -6.93 -7.42
C GLU A 2 11.13 -5.68 -8.01
N LEU A 3 11.52 -5.28 -9.23
CA LEU A 3 11.00 -4.07 -9.89
C LEU A 3 9.48 -4.08 -10.05
N LEU A 4 8.85 -5.24 -10.25
CA LEU A 4 7.39 -5.33 -10.35
C LEU A 4 6.71 -5.10 -8.99
N LEU A 5 7.30 -5.60 -7.90
CA LEU A 5 6.81 -5.36 -6.54
C LEU A 5 6.96 -3.88 -6.18
N LEU A 6 8.10 -3.28 -6.53
CA LEU A 6 8.34 -1.84 -6.37
C LEU A 6 7.32 -1.02 -7.17
N ALA A 7 7.04 -1.39 -8.42
CA ALA A 7 6.04 -0.71 -9.24
C ALA A 7 4.64 -0.76 -8.61
N LEU A 8 4.22 -1.92 -8.10
CA LEU A 8 2.96 -2.08 -7.39
C LEU A 8 2.92 -1.20 -6.14
N GLY A 9 3.96 -1.27 -5.30
CA GLY A 9 4.07 -0.50 -4.08
C GLY A 9 4.06 1.01 -4.33
N SER A 10 4.82 1.49 -5.32
CA SER A 10 4.87 2.92 -5.66
C SER A 10 3.54 3.43 -6.24
N CYS A 11 2.88 2.61 -7.05
CA CYS A 11 1.58 2.95 -7.65
C CYS A 11 0.53 3.21 -6.57
N THR A 12 0.35 2.25 -5.65
CA THR A 12 -0.63 2.41 -4.57
C THR A 12 -0.21 3.48 -3.55
N ALA A 13 1.09 3.63 -3.29
CA ALA A 13 1.57 4.59 -2.31
C ALA A 13 1.22 6.04 -2.68
N VAL A 14 1.41 6.40 -3.96
CA VAL A 14 1.13 7.75 -4.46
C VAL A 14 -0.36 8.08 -4.32
N ASP A 15 -1.25 7.13 -4.60
CA ASP A 15 -2.68 7.33 -4.48
C ASP A 15 -3.12 7.50 -3.03
N VAL A 16 -2.71 6.57 -2.15
CA VAL A 16 -3.11 6.56 -0.74
C VAL A 16 -2.63 7.81 -0.03
N VAL A 17 -1.35 8.19 -0.15
CA VAL A 17 -0.82 9.39 0.51
C VAL A 17 -1.50 10.66 0.00
N SER A 18 -1.82 10.72 -1.30
CA SER A 18 -2.54 11.85 -1.90
C SER A 18 -3.97 11.97 -1.38
N ILE A 19 -4.68 10.85 -1.20
CA ILE A 19 -6.04 10.82 -0.66
C ILE A 19 -6.04 11.20 0.82
N LEU A 20 -5.13 10.65 1.63
CA LEU A 20 -5.01 10.98 3.05
C LEU A 20 -4.73 12.46 3.28
N ARG A 21 -3.81 13.04 2.48
CA ARG A 21 -3.55 14.49 2.48
C ARG A 21 -4.79 15.31 2.10
N LYS A 22 -5.54 14.90 1.08
CA LYS A 22 -6.81 15.56 0.71
C LYS A 22 -7.88 15.48 1.81
N LYS A 23 -7.91 14.38 2.56
CA LYS A 23 -8.76 14.20 3.75
C LYS A 23 -8.26 14.96 4.99
N ARG A 24 -7.10 15.63 4.89
CA ARG A 24 -6.45 16.40 5.97
C ARG A 24 -6.02 15.53 7.17
N GLU A 25 -5.74 14.26 6.93
CA GLU A 25 -5.14 13.37 7.93
C GLU A 25 -3.71 13.82 8.26
N ARG A 26 -3.32 13.76 9.54
CA ARG A 26 -2.00 14.21 10.01
C ARG A 26 -0.95 13.11 9.92
N VAL A 27 -0.65 12.68 8.69
CA VAL A 27 0.36 11.64 8.41
C VAL A 27 1.78 12.21 8.54
N THR A 28 2.63 11.56 9.33
CA THR A 28 4.04 11.91 9.56
C THR A 28 4.99 11.03 8.77
N ASP A 29 4.68 9.73 8.66
CA ASP A 29 5.42 8.76 7.85
C ASP A 29 4.47 7.80 7.14
N TYR A 30 4.87 7.33 5.98
CA TYR A 30 4.10 6.36 5.22
C TYR A 30 5.01 5.46 4.40
N ARG A 31 4.88 4.14 4.63
CA ARG A 31 5.60 3.13 3.89
C ARG A 31 4.67 2.02 3.41
N VAL A 32 5.05 1.42 2.28
CA VAL A 32 4.35 0.27 1.71
C VAL A 32 5.34 -0.87 1.61
N GLU A 33 5.02 -1.96 2.28
CA GLU A 33 5.79 -3.20 2.22
C GLU A 33 5.11 -4.14 1.22
N VAL A 34 5.86 -4.63 0.24
CA VAL A 34 5.34 -5.52 -0.80
C VAL A 34 6.17 -6.79 -0.84
N SER A 35 5.51 -7.94 -0.77
CA SER A 35 6.13 -9.25 -0.98
C SER A 35 5.34 -10.05 -2.02
N GLY A 36 5.95 -11.07 -2.61
CA GLY A 36 5.29 -11.85 -3.64
C GLY A 36 5.78 -13.29 -3.71
N GLU A 37 4.83 -14.19 -3.90
CA GLU A 37 5.05 -15.62 -4.12
C GLU A 37 5.05 -15.90 -5.62
N ARG A 38 5.98 -16.73 -6.08
CA ARG A 38 6.13 -17.12 -7.48
C ARG A 38 6.04 -18.62 -7.60
N ARG A 39 5.37 -19.11 -8.64
CA ARG A 39 5.38 -20.54 -8.94
C ARG A 39 6.79 -21.05 -9.24
N GLU A 40 6.99 -22.34 -9.03
CA GLU A 40 8.28 -23.00 -9.20
C GLU A 40 8.64 -23.17 -10.68
N GLU A 41 7.65 -23.46 -11.53
CA GLU A 41 7.84 -23.75 -12.95
C GLU A 41 7.96 -22.51 -13.83
N HIS A 42 8.77 -22.63 -14.90
CA HIS A 42 8.93 -21.57 -15.88
C HIS A 42 7.68 -21.42 -16.77
N PRO A 43 7.26 -20.18 -17.12
CA PRO A 43 7.80 -18.93 -16.59
C PRO A 43 7.35 -18.71 -15.14
N ARG A 44 8.27 -18.37 -14.22
CA ARG A 44 8.00 -18.21 -12.78
C ARG A 44 7.20 -16.94 -12.49
N ALA A 45 5.94 -16.91 -12.87
CA ALA A 45 5.03 -15.79 -12.64
C ALA A 45 4.72 -15.64 -11.15
N TYR A 46 4.37 -14.43 -10.74
CA TYR A 46 3.78 -14.20 -9.42
C TYR A 46 2.39 -14.82 -9.38
N THR A 47 2.09 -15.54 -8.31
CA THR A 47 0.76 -16.13 -8.05
C THR A 47 0.03 -15.33 -6.99
N ARG A 48 0.78 -14.76 -6.04
CA ARG A 48 0.26 -13.98 -4.93
C ARG A 48 1.19 -12.82 -4.61
N MET A 49 0.65 -11.67 -4.24
CA MET A 49 1.40 -10.54 -3.70
C MET A 49 0.69 -10.00 -2.46
N LEU A 50 1.48 -9.69 -1.44
CA LEU A 50 1.01 -9.08 -0.20
C LEU A 50 1.43 -7.62 -0.20
N VAL A 51 0.48 -6.73 0.05
CA VAL A 51 0.69 -5.28 0.15
C VAL A 51 0.31 -4.87 1.57
N ARG A 52 1.28 -4.36 2.34
CA ARG A 52 1.04 -3.83 3.69
C ARG A 52 1.29 -2.34 3.70
N HIS A 53 0.24 -1.58 4.01
CA HIS A 53 0.32 -0.14 4.20
C HIS A 53 0.59 0.17 5.67
N VAL A 54 1.70 0.83 5.97
CA VAL A 54 2.01 1.29 7.33
C VAL A 54 1.96 2.80 7.33
N VAL A 55 0.94 3.34 8.01
CA VAL A 55 0.70 4.78 8.09
C VAL A 55 0.99 5.24 9.51
N ARG A 56 1.89 6.21 9.67
CA ARG A 56 2.20 6.81 10.98
C ARG A 56 1.72 8.25 11.01
N GLY A 57 1.23 8.70 12.16
CA GLY A 57 0.86 10.09 12.37
C GLY A 57 -0.04 10.31 13.56
N HIS A 58 -0.75 11.44 13.59
CA HIS A 58 -1.51 11.87 14.75
C HIS A 58 -3.02 11.75 14.54
N ASN A 59 -3.71 10.99 15.40
CA ASN A 59 -5.16 10.79 15.36
C ASN A 59 -5.67 10.44 13.95
N ILE A 60 -4.96 9.55 13.25
CA ILE A 60 -5.33 9.15 11.90
C ILE A 60 -6.62 8.34 11.95
N SER A 61 -7.60 8.72 11.12
CA SER A 61 -8.85 7.96 11.01
C SER A 61 -8.62 6.63 10.28
N GLU A 62 -8.94 5.52 10.95
CA GLU A 62 -8.93 4.19 10.32
C GLU A 62 -9.82 4.13 9.08
N LYS A 63 -11.01 4.74 9.16
CA LYS A 63 -11.95 4.83 8.04
C LYS A 63 -11.36 5.61 6.86
N ALA A 64 -10.53 6.63 7.11
CA ALA A 64 -9.87 7.37 6.05
C ALA A 64 -8.80 6.54 5.35
N VAL A 65 -8.02 5.75 6.10
CA VAL A 65 -7.01 4.83 5.58
C VAL A 65 -7.65 3.73 4.75
N ALA A 66 -8.66 3.03 5.30
CA ALA A 66 -9.37 1.98 4.58
C ALA A 66 -9.98 2.50 3.27
N ALA A 67 -10.65 3.64 3.30
CA ALA A 67 -11.24 4.24 2.10
C ALA A 67 -10.19 4.71 1.07
N ALA A 68 -9.01 5.18 1.53
CA ALA A 68 -7.93 5.59 0.63
C ALA A 68 -7.33 4.39 -0.11
N ILE A 69 -7.11 3.28 0.61
CA ILE A 69 -6.62 2.02 0.05
C ILE A 69 -7.64 1.45 -0.94
N GLU A 70 -8.90 1.38 -0.56
CA GLU A 70 -9.98 0.88 -1.43
C GLU A 70 -10.07 1.68 -2.74
N LEU A 71 -10.00 3.01 -2.66
CA LEU A 71 -10.01 3.87 -3.85
C LEU A 71 -8.77 3.68 -4.73
N SER A 72 -7.58 3.57 -4.13
CA SER A 72 -6.35 3.24 -4.86
C SER A 72 -6.52 1.94 -5.63
N GLU A 73 -6.97 0.90 -4.94
CA GLU A 73 -7.12 -0.44 -5.46
C GLU A 73 -8.18 -0.62 -6.55
N MET A 74 -9.34 0.00 -6.37
CA MET A 74 -10.50 -0.20 -7.23
C MET A 74 -10.57 0.79 -8.39
N LYS A 75 -9.92 1.96 -8.27
CA LYS A 75 -10.12 3.06 -9.22
C LYS A 75 -8.84 3.63 -9.82
N TYR A 76 -7.75 3.74 -9.07
CA TYR A 76 -6.60 4.56 -9.50
C TYR A 76 -5.34 3.76 -9.86
N CYS A 77 -4.96 2.75 -9.07
CA CYS A 77 -3.69 2.07 -9.27
C CYS A 77 -3.71 1.12 -10.48
N SER A 78 -3.18 1.61 -11.60
CA SER A 78 -3.07 0.92 -12.88
C SER A 78 -2.24 -0.37 -12.81
N VAL A 79 -1.22 -0.43 -11.95
CA VAL A 79 -0.40 -1.63 -11.76
C VAL A 79 -1.22 -2.74 -11.09
N ALA A 80 -1.95 -2.42 -10.02
CA ALA A 80 -2.83 -3.37 -9.36
C ALA A 80 -3.92 -3.89 -10.32
N ALA A 81 -4.54 -2.98 -11.09
CA ALA A 81 -5.54 -3.34 -12.10
C ALA A 81 -4.97 -4.30 -13.17
N THR A 82 -3.71 -4.12 -13.56
CA THR A 82 -3.03 -5.00 -14.55
C THR A 82 -2.74 -6.39 -13.97
N LEU A 83 -2.42 -6.49 -12.68
CA LEU A 83 -2.01 -7.74 -12.03
C LEU A 83 -3.19 -8.60 -11.55
N ARG A 84 -4.29 -7.98 -11.13
CA ARG A 84 -5.49 -8.66 -10.58
C ARG A 84 -6.02 -9.87 -11.37
N PRO A 85 -6.02 -9.87 -12.73
CA PRO A 85 -6.53 -11.02 -13.48
C PRO A 85 -5.72 -12.30 -13.31
N GLY A 86 -4.45 -12.21 -12.90
CA GLY A 86 -3.53 -13.35 -12.84
C GLY A 86 -2.75 -13.50 -11.54
N VAL A 87 -2.93 -12.58 -10.58
CA VAL A 87 -2.23 -12.55 -9.30
C VAL A 87 -3.22 -12.26 -8.19
N GLU A 88 -3.21 -13.08 -7.15
CA GLU A 88 -3.95 -12.81 -5.92
C GLU A 88 -3.27 -11.64 -5.19
N LEU A 89 -3.95 -10.50 -5.08
CA LEU A 89 -3.46 -9.35 -4.32
C LEU A 89 -4.15 -9.33 -2.96
N LEU A 90 -3.38 -9.43 -1.88
CA LEU A 90 -3.87 -9.30 -0.52
C LEU A 90 -3.33 -8.05 0.12
N THR A 91 -4.22 -7.20 0.59
CA THR A 91 -3.86 -5.92 1.19
C THR A 91 -4.19 -5.90 2.67
N SER A 92 -3.28 -5.33 3.43
CA SER A 92 -3.43 -5.06 4.87
C SER A 92 -2.95 -3.65 5.17
N TYR A 93 -3.39 -3.11 6.30
CA TYR A 93 -2.88 -1.84 6.79
C TYR A 93 -2.65 -1.87 8.30
N GLU A 94 -1.77 -0.99 8.73
CA GLU A 94 -1.47 -0.71 10.12
C GLU A 94 -1.37 0.80 10.30
N ILE A 95 -1.93 1.29 11.41
CA ILE A 95 -1.88 2.70 11.78
C ILE A 95 -1.07 2.79 13.07
N ILE A 96 0.02 3.56 13.02
CA ILE A 96 0.91 3.79 14.15
C ILE A 96 0.68 5.22 14.63
N GLU A 97 0.22 5.37 15.87
CA GLU A 97 0.11 6.68 16.48
C GLU A 97 1.52 7.23 16.78
N GLU A 98 1.76 8.47 16.36
CA GLU A 98 3.01 9.17 16.60
C GLU A 98 3.06 9.62 18.07
N SER A 99 3.70 8.81 18.92
CA SER A 99 4.08 9.22 20.27
C SER A 99 5.20 10.24 20.18
N GLY A 100 4.94 11.47 20.58
CA GLY A 100 5.94 12.54 20.57
C GLY A 100 7.24 12.10 21.23
N GLN A 101 8.28 11.94 20.41
CA GLN A 101 9.66 11.96 20.87
C GLN A 101 10.26 13.25 20.32
N GLU A 102 10.34 14.25 21.20
CA GLU A 102 11.38 15.27 21.12
C GLU A 102 12.73 14.53 21.04
N GLU A 103 13.33 14.52 19.86
CA GLU A 103 14.74 14.23 19.72
C GLU A 103 15.50 15.57 19.81
N ALA A 104 16.50 15.53 20.68
CA ALA A 104 17.26 16.63 21.29
C ALA A 104 18.11 17.48 20.32
#